data_AF-A0A192A8E8-F1
#
_entry.id   AF-A0A192A8E8-F1
#
_cell.length_a   1.000
_cell.length_b   1.000
_cell.length_c   1.000
_cell.angle_alpha   90.00
_cell.angle_beta   90.00
_cell.angle_gamma   90.00
#
_symmetry.space_group_name_H-M   'P 1'
#
loop_
_entity.id
_entity.type
_entity.pdbx_description
1 polymer ?
#
loop_
_entity_poly.entity_id
_entity_poly.type
_entity_poly.pdbx_seq_one_letter_code
_entity_poly.pdbx_strand_id
1 'polypeptide(L)' 'MTTFTIAQIEQAINYWRAAQPGAEFALNAQARALASVYGLMIYDGRAHVALADLTVGQVEALTAALGTQ' A
#
# COMPACT_ATOMS: atom_id res chain seq x y z
N MET A 1 -3.65 17.77 -6.62
CA MET A 1 -2.70 16.74 -6.16
C MET A 1 -3.48 15.50 -5.77
N THR A 2 -3.11 14.33 -6.28
CA THR A 2 -3.74 13.05 -5.89
C THR A 2 -3.20 12.62 -4.54
N THR A 3 -4.09 12.29 -3.61
CA THR A 3 -3.75 11.80 -2.26
C THR A 3 -4.51 10.52 -1.97
N PHE A 4 -3.94 9.68 -1.13
CA PHE A 4 -4.53 8.42 -0.70
C PHE A 4 -4.66 8.40 0.82
N THR A 5 -5.78 7.89 1.31
CA THR A 5 -6.03 7.73 2.74
C THR A 5 -5.27 6.52 3.29
N ILE A 6 -4.99 6.51 4.59
CA ILE A 6 -4.40 5.35 5.26
C ILE A 6 -5.23 4.08 5.07
N ALA A 7 -6.56 4.22 4.99
CA ALA A 7 -7.48 3.12 4.74
C ALA A 7 -7.35 2.57 3.30
N GLN A 8 -7.10 3.41 2.30
CA GLN A 8 -6.83 2.95 0.94
C GLN A 8 -5.50 2.19 0.85
N ILE A 9 -4.48 2.62 1.60
CA ILE A 9 -3.22 1.87 1.70
C ILE A 9 -3.45 0.51 2.36
N GLU A 10 -4.21 0.45 3.46
CA GLU A 10 -4.57 -0.81 4.13
C GLU A 10 -5.37 -1.75 3.23
N GLN A 11 -6.34 -1.21 2.49
CA GLN A 11 -7.13 -1.96 1.52
C GLN A 11 -6.22 -2.60 0.46
N ALA A 12 -5.27 -1.84 -0.09
CA ALA A 12 -4.33 -2.35 -1.07
C ALA A 12 -3.39 -3.43 -0.50
N ILE A 13 -2.93 -3.28 0.76
CA ILE A 13 -2.17 -4.33 1.46
C ILE A 13 -3.00 -5.61 1.56
N ASN A 14 -4.27 -5.51 1.97
CA ASN A 14 -5.14 -6.66 2.14
C ASN A 14 -5.47 -7.34 0.80
N TYR A 15 -5.64 -6.57 -0.28
CA TYR A 15 -5.76 -7.11 -1.63
C TYR A 15 -4.56 -8.00 -1.97
N TRP A 16 -3.33 -7.49 -1.84
CA TRP A 16 -2.13 -8.26 -2.19
C TRP A 16 -1.93 -9.49 -1.30
N ARG A 17 -2.26 -9.40 -0.01
CA ARG A 17 -2.22 -10.55 0.90
C ARG A 17 -3.17 -11.67 0.46
N ALA A 18 -4.33 -11.33 -0.11
CA ALA A 18 -5.31 -12.29 -0.59
C ALA A 18 -5.00 -12.81 -2.00
N ALA A 19 -4.57 -11.93 -2.91
CA ALA A 19 -4.34 -12.26 -4.32
C ALA A 19 -3.14 -13.18 -4.52
N GLN A 20 -2.06 -12.98 -3.75
CA GLN A 20 -0.85 -13.77 -3.86
C GLN A 20 -0.23 -13.95 -2.48
N PRO A 21 -0.67 -14.97 -1.70
CA PRO A 21 -0.06 -15.23 -0.41
C PRO A 21 1.44 -15.46 -0.59
N GLY A 22 2.27 -14.82 0.24
CA GLY A 22 3.70 -15.12 0.27
C GLY A 22 3.98 -16.50 0.87
N ALA A 23 5.23 -16.78 1.18
CA ALA A 23 5.56 -17.94 2.03
C ALA A 23 4.79 -17.84 3.37
N GLU A 24 4.71 -18.96 4.13
CA GLU A 24 3.78 -19.17 5.26
C GLU A 24 3.63 -18.01 6.27
N PHE A 25 4.60 -17.08 6.35
CA PHE A 25 4.53 -15.86 7.18
C PHE A 25 5.11 -14.60 6.52
N ALA A 26 5.20 -14.56 5.19
CA ALA A 26 5.81 -13.45 4.44
C ALA A 26 4.77 -12.66 3.64
N LEU A 27 4.94 -11.33 3.61
CA LEU A 27 4.28 -10.49 2.63
C LEU A 27 4.93 -10.70 1.26
N ASN A 28 4.12 -10.73 0.20
CA ASN A 28 4.65 -10.57 -1.15
C ASN A 28 5.26 -9.16 -1.32
N ALA A 29 5.96 -8.95 -2.44
CA ALA A 29 6.70 -7.72 -2.68
C ALA A 29 5.81 -6.47 -2.65
N GLN A 30 4.60 -6.56 -3.19
CA GLN A 30 3.65 -5.47 -3.31
C GLN A 30 3.08 -5.09 -1.92
N ALA A 31 2.61 -6.06 -1.16
CA ALA A 31 2.14 -5.85 0.21
C ALA A 31 3.27 -5.33 1.11
N ARG A 32 4.50 -5.83 0.95
CA ARG A 32 5.68 -5.35 1.66
C ARG A 32 5.97 -3.87 1.36
N ALA A 33 5.92 -3.47 0.08
CA ALA A 33 6.17 -2.10 -0.34
C ALA A 33 5.14 -1.12 0.25
N LEU A 34 3.87 -1.50 0.27
CA LEU A 34 2.78 -0.71 0.84
C LEU A 34 2.80 -0.69 2.37
N ALA A 35 3.21 -1.79 3.03
CA ALA A 35 3.37 -1.84 4.48
C ALA A 35 4.40 -0.83 5.00
N SER A 36 5.47 -0.56 4.24
CA SER A 36 6.42 0.51 4.58
C SER A 36 5.76 1.90 4.57
N VAL A 37 4.88 2.18 3.60
CA VAL A 37 4.12 3.44 3.53
C VAL A 37 3.18 3.54 4.72
N TYR A 38 2.39 2.49 4.96
CA TYR A 38 1.43 2.43 6.06
C TYR A 38 2.10 2.62 7.42
N GLY A 39 3.25 1.98 7.65
CA GLY A 39 4.03 2.13 8.88
C GLY A 39 4.51 3.56 9.09
N LEU A 40 5.01 4.22 8.03
CA LEU A 40 5.41 5.63 8.11
C LEU A 40 4.22 6.56 8.37
N MET A 41 3.05 6.29 7.78
CA MET A 41 1.83 7.05 8.04
C MET A 41 1.41 6.96 9.52
N ILE A 42 1.48 5.77 10.12
CA ILE A 42 1.22 5.59 11.55
C ILE A 42 2.25 6.34 12.39
N TYR A 43 3.54 6.14 12.10
CA TYR A 43 4.64 6.73 12.85
C TYR A 43 4.57 8.27 12.86
N ASP A 44 4.26 8.88 11.71
CA ASP A 44 4.15 10.33 11.57
C ASP A 44 2.75 10.88 11.94
N GLY A 45 1.78 10.04 12.26
CA GLY A 45 0.39 10.45 12.50
C GLY A 45 -0.32 11.03 11.26
N ARG A 46 0.05 10.59 10.06
CA ARG A 46 -0.51 11.06 8.79
C ARG A 46 -1.74 10.24 8.38
N ALA A 47 -2.86 10.91 8.16
CA ALA A 47 -4.07 10.26 7.61
C ALA A 47 -4.03 10.10 6.08
N HIS A 48 -3.18 10.87 5.39
CA HIS A 48 -3.07 10.90 3.93
C HIS A 48 -1.62 10.92 3.48
N VAL A 49 -1.35 10.37 2.30
CA VAL A 49 -0.07 10.44 1.59
C VAL A 49 -0.29 10.94 0.16
N ALA A 50 0.58 11.84 -0.33
CA ALA A 50 0.48 12.32 -1.69
C ALA A 50 1.10 11.30 -2.67
N LEU A 51 0.56 11.19 -3.88
CA LEU A 51 1.13 10.35 -4.94
C LEU A 51 2.59 10.70 -5.25
N ALA A 52 2.96 11.98 -5.10
CA ALA A 52 4.33 12.45 -5.30
C ALA A 52 5.32 11.98 -4.22
N ASP A 53 4.83 11.54 -3.05
CA ASP A 53 5.67 11.04 -1.96
C ASP A 53 5.91 9.52 -2.07
N LEU A 54 5.28 8.87 -3.05
CA LEU A 54 5.38 7.43 -3.28
C LEU A 54 6.42 7.13 -4.35
N THR A 55 7.16 6.03 -4.14
CA THR A 55 8.03 5.47 -5.19
C THR A 55 7.18 4.88 -6.32
N VAL A 56 7.78 4.72 -7.51
CA VAL A 56 7.11 4.12 -8.68
C VAL A 56 6.49 2.76 -8.33
N GLY A 57 7.23 1.87 -7.67
CA GLY A 57 6.71 0.56 -7.28
C GLY A 57 5.57 0.60 -6.26
N GLN A 58 5.54 1.59 -5.37
CA GLN A 58 4.41 1.79 -4.44
C GLN A 58 3.18 2.32 -5.17
N VAL A 59 3.36 3.23 -6.14
CA VAL A 59 2.27 3.72 -6.99
C VAL A 59 1.68 2.58 -7.79
N GLU A 60 2.50 1.77 -8.47
CA GLU A 60 2.04 0.62 -9.25
C GLU A 60 1.28 -0.40 -8.39
N ALA A 61 1.82 -0.76 -7.22
CA ALA A 61 1.16 -1.67 -6.30
C ALA A 61 -0.19 -1.13 -5.79
N LEU A 62 -0.27 0.17 -5.53
CA LEU A 62 -1.47 0.84 -5.03
C LEU A 62 -2.55 0.94 -6.12
N THR A 63 -2.18 1.42 -7.31
CA THR A 63 -3.14 1.63 -8.41
C THR A 63 -3.66 0.31 -8.95
N ALA A 64 -2.82 -0.73 -9.05
CA ALA A 64 -3.27 -2.06 -9.43
C ALA A 64 -4.30 -2.64 -8.45
N ALA A 65 -4.09 -2.47 -7.14
CA ALA A 65 -5.01 -2.98 -6.12
C ALA A 65 -6.33 -2.18 -6.05
N LEU A 66 -6.28 -0.85 -6.19
CA LEU A 66 -7.47 0.01 -6.13
C LEU A 66 -8.25 0.04 -7.45
N GLY A 67 -7.59 -0.17 -8.59
CA GLY A 67 -8.20 -0.21 -9.92
C GLY A 67 -8.93 -1.52 -10.25
N THR A 68 -8.77 -2.56 -9.42
CA THR A 68 -9.53 -3.82 -9.52
C THR A 68 -10.86 -3.80 -8.76
N GLN A 69 -11.32 -2.63 -8.33
CA GLN A 69 -12.63 -2.40 -7.70
C GLN A 69 -13.71 -2.07 -8.74
#